data_AF-A0A383BB40-F1
#
_entry.id   AF-A0A383BB40-F1
#
_cell.length_a   1.000
_cell.length_b   1.000
_cell.length_c   1.000
_cell.angle_alpha   90.00
_cell.angle_beta   90.00
_cell.angle_gamma   90.00
#
_symmetry.space_group_name_H-M   'P 1'
#
loop_
_entity.id
_entity.type
_entity.pdbx_description
1 polymer ?
#
loop_
_entity_poly.entity_id
_entity_poly.type
_entity_poly.pdbx_seq_one_letter_code
_entity_poly.pdbx_strand_id
1 'polypeptide(L)'
;NILDPIDLIDGIDLNSLIKKRTEGLMQPQQAPFITEDTKKEFPSGIPEFGTDALRFTFASLATTGRDVRFDLKRIEGYRNFCNKLWNAARFIIMNTEGVKLPAKKPNPANMSLADIWIQGKLHSVIKSVEKNITNYRIDLIANSLYDFVWNDYCNWYLELSKSILKDDDQANLEQKHATQLNLLYTLDATLKCLHPIIPFITEELWQTINTGQKKSSIMVENYPNSKDFIVDKPVLDQMDWLIAFV
;
A
#
# COMPACT_ATOMS: atom_id res chain seq x y z
N ASN A 1 -30.53 4.20 -8.76
CA ASN A 1 -29.16 4.55 -9.19
C ASN A 1 -28.17 4.40 -8.03
N ILE A 2 -28.10 3.21 -7.43
CA ILE A 2 -27.05 2.87 -6.47
C ILE A 2 -26.14 1.89 -7.22
N LEU A 3 -24.85 2.18 -7.27
CA LEU A 3 -23.86 1.22 -7.78
C LEU A 3 -23.69 0.12 -6.74
N ASP A 4 -23.73 -1.13 -7.17
CA ASP A 4 -23.45 -2.25 -6.29
C ASP A 4 -21.93 -2.34 -6.06
N PRO A 5 -21.45 -2.37 -4.80
CA PRO A 5 -20.03 -2.57 -4.52
C PRO A 5 -19.44 -3.82 -5.17
N ILE A 6 -20.23 -4.88 -5.34
CA ILE A 6 -19.75 -6.11 -5.99
C ILE A 6 -19.40 -5.86 -7.46
N ASP A 7 -20.17 -5.02 -8.16
CA ASP A 7 -19.88 -4.66 -9.56
C ASP A 7 -18.58 -3.85 -9.69
N LEU A 8 -18.15 -3.16 -8.64
CA LEU A 8 -16.85 -2.47 -8.57
C LEU A 8 -15.72 -3.45 -8.25
N ILE A 9 -15.99 -4.48 -7.43
CA ILE A 9 -14.99 -5.46 -7.02
C ILE A 9 -14.69 -6.40 -8.19
N ASP A 10 -15.72 -7.04 -8.74
CA ASP A 10 -15.62 -8.12 -9.73
C ASP A 10 -15.72 -7.62 -11.19
N GLY A 11 -16.16 -6.37 -11.38
CA GLY A 11 -16.51 -5.84 -12.69
C GLY A 11 -17.88 -6.35 -13.19
N ILE A 12 -18.43 -5.65 -14.19
CA ILE A 12 -19.68 -6.04 -14.85
C ILE A 12 -19.74 -5.48 -16.27
N ASP A 13 -20.12 -6.30 -17.24
CA ASP A 13 -20.27 -5.84 -18.63
C ASP A 13 -21.51 -4.92 -18.78
N LEU A 14 -21.51 -4.10 -19.83
CA LEU A 14 -22.58 -3.13 -20.09
C LEU A 14 -23.99 -3.75 -20.12
N ASN A 15 -24.15 -4.91 -20.76
CA ASN A 15 -25.48 -5.51 -20.93
C ASN A 15 -26.02 -6.04 -19.60
N SER A 16 -25.16 -6.72 -18.83
CA SER A 16 -25.49 -7.17 -17.48
C SER A 16 -25.79 -6.00 -16.54
N LEU A 17 -25.01 -4.91 -16.64
CA LEU A 17 -25.23 -3.69 -15.86
C LEU A 17 -26.56 -3.02 -16.20
N ILE A 18 -26.90 -2.87 -17.49
CA ILE A 18 -28.20 -2.33 -17.92
C ILE A 18 -29.33 -3.20 -17.38
N LYS A 19 -29.23 -4.52 -17.53
CA LYS A 19 -30.24 -5.46 -17.02
C LYS A 19 -30.45 -5.25 -15.52
N LYS A 20 -29.37 -5.29 -14.73
CA LYS A 20 -29.40 -5.11 -13.28
C LYS A 20 -29.98 -3.75 -12.87
N ARG A 21 -29.66 -2.67 -13.58
CA ARG A 21 -30.15 -1.31 -13.30
C ARG A 21 -31.59 -1.06 -13.76
N THR A 22 -32.16 -1.92 -14.60
CA THR A 22 -33.53 -1.79 -15.12
C THR A 22 -34.49 -2.86 -14.59
N GLU A 23 -33.99 -3.87 -13.89
CA GLU A 23 -34.77 -4.91 -13.23
C GLU A 23 -35.43 -4.39 -11.93
N GLY A 24 -36.69 -4.77 -11.69
CA GLY A 24 -37.40 -4.45 -10.45
C GLY A 24 -37.65 -2.95 -10.19
N LEU A 25 -37.59 -2.10 -11.22
CA LEU A 25 -37.82 -0.66 -11.07
C LEU A 25 -39.22 -0.36 -10.53
N MET A 26 -39.29 0.48 -9.48
CA MET A 26 -40.56 1.03 -8.98
C MET A 26 -41.32 1.83 -10.05
N GLN A 27 -40.60 2.45 -11.00
CA GLN A 27 -41.17 3.18 -12.13
C GLN A 27 -40.63 2.62 -13.46
N PRO A 28 -41.28 1.57 -14.03
CA PRO A 28 -40.78 0.87 -15.21
C PRO A 28 -40.57 1.77 -16.45
N GLN A 29 -41.33 2.87 -16.56
CA GLN A 29 -41.21 3.83 -17.68
C GLN A 29 -39.86 4.54 -17.73
N GLN A 30 -39.08 4.54 -16.64
CA GLN A 30 -37.74 5.13 -16.59
C GLN A 30 -36.64 4.25 -17.22
N ALA A 31 -36.94 2.98 -17.53
CA ALA A 31 -35.95 2.03 -18.04
C ALA A 31 -35.19 2.52 -19.30
N PRO A 32 -35.83 3.15 -20.31
CA PRO A 32 -35.11 3.66 -21.48
C PRO A 32 -34.11 4.78 -21.12
N PHE A 33 -34.50 5.67 -20.21
CA PHE A 33 -33.63 6.76 -19.74
C PHE A 33 -32.42 6.21 -18.98
N ILE A 34 -32.65 5.29 -18.03
CA ILE A 34 -31.59 4.64 -17.25
C ILE A 34 -30.63 3.88 -18.17
N THR A 35 -31.15 3.23 -19.22
CA THR A 35 -30.35 2.52 -20.21
C THR A 35 -29.40 3.48 -20.94
N GLU A 36 -29.92 4.59 -21.48
CA GLU A 36 -29.11 5.57 -22.20
C GLU A 36 -28.09 6.28 -21.31
N ASP A 37 -28.45 6.61 -20.07
CA ASP A 37 -27.51 7.18 -19.11
C ASP A 37 -26.42 6.17 -18.71
N THR A 38 -26.77 4.89 -18.50
CA THR A 38 -25.79 3.85 -18.19
C THR A 38 -24.80 3.65 -19.33
N LYS A 39 -25.25 3.67 -20.58
CA LYS A 39 -24.35 3.60 -21.76
C LYS A 39 -23.40 4.78 -21.85
N LYS A 40 -23.87 5.99 -21.49
CA LYS A 40 -23.02 7.19 -21.50
C LYS A 40 -21.97 7.15 -20.38
N GLU A 41 -22.38 6.73 -19.19
CA GLU A 41 -21.52 6.73 -18.00
C GLU A 41 -20.53 5.55 -18.01
N PHE A 42 -20.99 4.37 -18.45
CA PHE A 42 -20.24 3.11 -18.44
C PHE A 42 -20.28 2.44 -19.82
N PRO A 43 -19.68 3.03 -20.88
CA PRO A 43 -19.83 2.55 -22.26
C PRO A 43 -19.33 1.12 -22.50
N SER A 44 -18.49 0.59 -21.61
CA SER A 44 -18.02 -0.80 -21.65
C SER A 44 -18.39 -1.60 -20.40
N GLY A 45 -19.31 -1.08 -19.57
CA GLY A 45 -19.55 -1.58 -18.23
C GLY A 45 -18.58 -1.00 -17.20
N ILE A 46 -18.45 -1.66 -16.05
CA ILE A 46 -17.55 -1.28 -14.97
C ILE A 46 -16.38 -2.28 -14.96
N PRO A 47 -15.12 -1.81 -15.01
CA PRO A 47 -13.98 -2.69 -14.94
C PRO A 47 -13.77 -3.25 -13.52
N GLU A 48 -13.09 -4.38 -13.43
CA GLU A 48 -12.70 -4.99 -12.16
C GLU A 48 -11.64 -4.15 -11.43
N PHE A 49 -11.92 -3.79 -10.18
CA PHE A 49 -10.97 -3.05 -9.34
C PHE A 49 -10.41 -3.85 -8.15
N GLY A 50 -11.15 -4.86 -7.67
CA GLY A 50 -10.79 -5.64 -6.49
C GLY A 50 -11.13 -4.95 -5.15
N THR A 51 -11.25 -5.77 -4.11
CA THR A 51 -11.73 -5.34 -2.78
C THR A 51 -10.80 -4.34 -2.10
N ASP A 52 -9.49 -4.54 -2.17
CA ASP A 52 -8.52 -3.69 -1.49
C ASP A 52 -8.47 -2.27 -2.07
N ALA A 53 -8.58 -2.14 -3.40
CA ALA A 53 -8.67 -0.83 -4.06
C ALA A 53 -9.93 -0.08 -3.62
N LEU A 54 -11.07 -0.77 -3.56
CA LEU A 54 -12.33 -0.20 -3.09
C LEU A 54 -12.25 0.25 -1.62
N ARG A 55 -11.71 -0.61 -0.73
CA ARG A 55 -11.52 -0.29 0.68
C ARG A 55 -10.60 0.92 0.88
N PHE A 56 -9.49 0.96 0.16
CA PHE A 56 -8.56 2.09 0.23
C PHE A 56 -9.23 3.38 -0.26
N THR A 57 -10.04 3.31 -1.32
CA THR A 57 -10.80 4.45 -1.83
C THR A 57 -11.70 5.05 -0.77
N PHE A 58 -12.47 4.22 -0.05
CA PHE A 58 -13.33 4.72 1.02
C PHE A 58 -12.54 5.20 2.24
N ALA A 59 -11.45 4.52 2.58
CA ALA A 59 -10.57 4.94 3.67
C ALA A 59 -10.01 6.35 3.43
N SER A 60 -9.55 6.65 2.21
CA SER A 60 -9.00 7.97 1.88
C SER A 60 -10.07 9.07 1.74
N LEU A 61 -11.33 8.69 1.50
CA LEU A 61 -12.47 9.60 1.43
C LEU A 61 -13.20 9.80 2.76
N ALA A 62 -12.80 9.08 3.82
CA ALA A 62 -13.44 9.12 5.14
C ALA A 62 -13.12 10.41 5.94
N THR A 63 -13.12 11.57 5.27
CA THR A 63 -12.94 12.88 5.91
C THR A 63 -14.23 13.27 6.62
N THR A 64 -14.11 13.78 7.85
CA THR A 64 -15.25 14.18 8.67
C THR A 64 -16.00 15.39 8.10
N GLY A 65 -17.33 15.33 8.12
CA GLY A 65 -18.20 16.47 7.82
C GLY A 65 -18.27 16.90 6.35
N ARG A 66 -17.90 16.02 5.41
CA ARG A 66 -18.03 16.27 3.97
C ARG A 66 -18.71 15.10 3.26
N ASP A 67 -19.49 15.40 2.23
CA ASP A 67 -20.05 14.39 1.37
C ASP A 67 -18.95 13.67 0.58
N VAL A 68 -19.03 12.34 0.54
CA VAL A 68 -18.11 11.49 -0.21
C VAL A 68 -18.44 11.61 -1.69
N ARG A 69 -17.56 12.28 -2.45
CA ARG A 69 -17.59 12.24 -3.92
C ARG A 69 -16.83 11.01 -4.39
N PHE A 70 -17.58 9.94 -4.65
CA PHE A 70 -17.03 8.71 -5.21
C PHE A 70 -16.87 8.86 -6.74
N ASP A 71 -15.70 8.51 -7.25
CA ASP A 71 -15.43 8.50 -8.69
C ASP A 71 -14.60 7.26 -9.07
N LEU A 72 -14.87 6.68 -10.25
CA LEU A 72 -14.19 5.46 -10.71
C LEU A 72 -12.69 5.65 -10.99
N LYS A 73 -12.25 6.88 -11.26
CA LYS A 73 -10.83 7.16 -11.53
C LYS A 73 -10.00 7.04 -10.25
N ARG A 74 -10.59 7.36 -9.11
CA ARG A 74 -9.94 7.27 -7.81
C ARG A 74 -9.72 5.83 -7.38
N ILE A 75 -10.70 4.96 -7.56
CA ILE A 75 -10.53 3.51 -7.32
C ILE A 75 -9.51 2.89 -8.29
N GLU A 76 -9.48 3.33 -9.55
CA GLU A 76 -8.42 2.94 -10.49
C GLU A 76 -7.02 3.33 -9.97
N GLY A 77 -6.87 4.54 -9.44
CA GLY A 77 -5.65 5.00 -8.80
C GLY A 77 -5.20 4.11 -7.65
N TYR A 78 -6.12 3.67 -6.79
CA TYR A 78 -5.81 2.78 -5.68
C TYR A 78 -5.62 1.31 -6.08
N ARG A 79 -6.20 0.87 -7.20
CA ARG A 79 -5.80 -0.40 -7.83
C ARG A 79 -4.35 -0.35 -8.30
N ASN A 80 -3.93 0.77 -8.90
CA ASN A 80 -2.55 0.97 -9.32
C ASN A 80 -1.59 1.04 -8.11
N PHE A 81 -2.02 1.63 -7.00
CA PHE A 81 -1.30 1.57 -5.72
C PHE A 81 -1.09 0.14 -5.23
N CYS A 82 -2.15 -0.67 -5.20
CA CYS A 82 -2.08 -2.07 -4.83
C CYS A 82 -1.08 -2.86 -5.71
N ASN A 83 -1.12 -2.63 -7.03
CA ASN A 83 -0.16 -3.21 -7.97
C ASN A 83 1.28 -2.74 -7.73
N LYS A 84 1.48 -1.46 -7.37
CA LYS A 84 2.81 -0.91 -7.03
C LYS A 84 3.39 -1.61 -5.79
N LEU A 85 2.57 -1.81 -4.74
CA LEU A 85 2.95 -2.54 -3.54
C LEU A 85 3.33 -4.00 -3.85
N TRP A 86 2.53 -4.68 -4.69
CA TRP A 86 2.82 -6.04 -5.13
C TRP A 86 4.17 -6.14 -5.85
N ASN A 87 4.43 -5.23 -6.80
CA ASN A 87 5.69 -5.20 -7.55
C ASN A 87 6.90 -4.89 -6.65
N ALA A 88 6.74 -3.96 -5.69
CA ALA A 88 7.75 -3.67 -4.68
C ALA A 88 8.10 -4.92 -3.85
N ALA A 89 7.07 -5.62 -3.34
CA ALA A 89 7.27 -6.86 -2.57
C ALA A 89 7.98 -7.94 -3.40
N ARG A 90 7.58 -8.16 -4.67
CA ARG A 90 8.26 -9.11 -5.56
C ARG A 90 9.74 -8.77 -5.76
N PHE A 91 10.06 -7.49 -5.96
CA PHE A 91 11.45 -7.04 -6.06
C PHE A 91 12.24 -7.39 -4.79
N ILE A 92 11.68 -7.11 -3.61
CA ILE A 92 12.33 -7.40 -2.33
C ILE A 92 12.55 -8.89 -2.16
N ILE A 93 11.52 -9.72 -2.38
CA ILE A 93 11.59 -11.18 -2.26
C ILE A 93 12.70 -11.74 -3.14
N MET A 94 12.76 -11.33 -4.41
CA MET A 94 13.79 -11.78 -5.35
C MET A 94 15.22 -11.40 -4.91
N ASN A 95 15.39 -10.27 -4.22
CA ASN A 95 16.70 -9.80 -3.76
C ASN A 95 17.06 -10.27 -2.34
N THR A 96 16.18 -11.03 -1.69
CA THR A 96 16.36 -11.47 -0.29
C THR A 96 16.20 -12.99 -0.14
N GLU A 97 16.33 -13.73 -1.25
CA GLU A 97 16.34 -15.19 -1.23
C GLU A 97 17.39 -15.73 -0.23
N GLY A 98 16.96 -16.65 0.64
CA GLY A 98 17.80 -17.21 1.70
C GLY A 98 17.95 -16.33 2.94
N VAL A 99 17.50 -15.07 2.91
CA VAL A 99 17.46 -14.17 4.07
C VAL A 99 16.14 -14.36 4.80
N LYS A 100 16.20 -14.61 6.11
CA LYS A 100 15.00 -14.75 6.94
C LYS A 100 14.48 -13.39 7.37
N LEU A 101 13.16 -13.27 7.50
CA LEU A 101 12.53 -12.10 8.09
C LEU A 101 13.14 -11.82 9.48
N PRO A 102 13.74 -10.64 9.71
CA PRO A 102 14.41 -10.35 10.97
C PRO A 102 13.39 -10.09 12.09
N ALA A 103 13.58 -10.75 13.23
CA ALA A 103 12.74 -10.55 14.42
C ALA A 103 13.05 -9.26 15.20
N LYS A 104 14.14 -8.58 14.86
CA LYS A 104 14.62 -7.35 15.49
C LYS A 104 15.15 -6.41 14.42
N LYS A 105 15.14 -5.10 14.70
CA LYS A 105 15.73 -4.10 13.82
C LYS A 105 17.19 -4.48 13.46
N PRO A 106 17.62 -4.33 12.19
CA PRO A 106 18.99 -4.70 11.80
C PRO A 106 20.03 -3.78 12.45
N ASN A 107 21.30 -4.22 12.48
CA ASN A 107 22.39 -3.47 13.10
C ASN A 107 22.69 -2.17 12.29
N PRO A 108 22.60 -0.98 12.90
CA PRO A 108 22.88 0.28 12.20
C PRO A 108 24.31 0.40 11.69
N ALA A 109 25.28 -0.28 12.30
CA ALA A 109 26.70 -0.12 11.97
C ALA A 109 27.04 -0.46 10.50
N ASN A 110 26.24 -1.34 9.88
CA ASN A 110 26.46 -1.81 8.51
C ASN A 110 25.41 -1.25 7.54
N MET A 111 24.50 -0.39 8.00
CA MET A 111 23.45 0.19 7.17
C MET A 111 23.98 1.32 6.30
N SER A 112 23.40 1.46 5.11
CA SER A 112 23.59 2.66 4.29
C SER A 112 22.81 3.86 4.85
N LEU A 113 23.13 5.07 4.38
CA LEU A 113 22.34 6.26 4.71
C LEU A 113 20.88 6.12 4.27
N ALA A 114 20.63 5.46 3.13
CA ALA A 114 19.28 5.18 2.64
C ALA A 114 18.51 4.24 3.56
N ASP A 115 19.18 3.22 4.13
CA ASP A 115 18.59 2.28 5.09
C ASP A 115 18.16 2.98 6.38
N ILE A 116 19.01 3.86 6.92
CA ILE A 116 18.70 4.64 8.12
C ILE A 116 17.58 5.65 7.82
N TRP A 117 17.62 6.30 6.66
CA TRP A 117 16.61 7.27 6.24
C TRP A 117 15.21 6.65 6.15
N ILE A 118 15.07 5.49 5.49
CA ILE A 118 13.75 4.87 5.35
C ILE A 118 13.18 4.41 6.69
N GLN A 119 14.04 3.99 7.64
CA GLN A 119 13.58 3.69 9.01
C GLN A 119 13.04 4.94 9.71
N GLY A 120 13.68 6.10 9.54
CA GLY A 120 13.20 7.36 10.11
C GLY A 120 11.91 7.86 9.45
N LYS A 121 11.72 7.63 8.15
CA LYS A 121 10.44 7.87 7.47
C LYS A 121 9.33 6.97 8.01
N LEU A 122 9.59 5.67 8.11
CA LEU A 122 8.63 4.70 8.64
C LEU A 122 8.28 4.99 10.11
N HIS A 123 9.25 5.38 10.94
CA HIS A 123 9.02 5.88 12.30
C HIS A 123 7.96 7.00 12.32
N SER A 124 8.14 7.99 11.46
CA SER A 124 7.29 9.18 11.38
C SER A 124 5.87 8.82 10.90
N VAL A 125 5.77 7.91 9.94
CA VAL A 125 4.50 7.39 9.43
C VAL A 125 3.76 6.62 10.52
N ILE A 126 4.42 5.70 11.24
CA ILE A 126 3.79 4.95 12.33
C ILE A 126 3.30 5.89 13.43
N LYS A 127 4.07 6.92 13.81
CA LYS A 127 3.59 7.96 14.74
C LYS A 127 2.37 8.71 14.23
N SER A 128 2.34 9.02 12.92
CA SER A 128 1.17 9.63 12.29
C SER A 128 -0.04 8.70 12.39
N VAL A 129 0.12 7.40 12.14
CA VAL A 129 -0.96 6.42 12.27
C VAL A 129 -1.43 6.28 13.71
N GLU A 130 -0.51 6.12 14.68
CA GLU A 130 -0.80 6.07 16.11
C GLU A 130 -1.63 7.29 16.58
N LYS A 131 -1.30 8.49 16.09
CA LYS A 131 -2.05 9.71 16.39
C LYS A 131 -3.42 9.74 15.68
N ASN A 132 -3.49 9.35 14.42
CA ASN A 132 -4.70 9.53 13.62
C ASN A 132 -5.75 8.47 13.92
N ILE A 133 -5.34 7.26 14.33
CA ILE A 133 -6.27 6.19 14.69
C ILE A 133 -7.05 6.54 15.96
N THR A 134 -6.43 7.18 16.95
CA THR A 134 -7.11 7.63 18.18
C THR A 134 -8.13 8.75 17.91
N ASN A 135 -7.97 9.47 16.80
CA ASN A 135 -8.84 10.56 16.38
C ASN A 135 -9.82 10.14 15.27
N TYR A 136 -9.89 8.84 14.93
CA TYR A 136 -10.71 8.32 13.83
C TYR A 136 -10.46 9.00 12.48
N ARG A 137 -9.23 9.50 12.25
CA ARG A 137 -8.81 10.16 11.00
C ARG A 137 -8.24 9.15 10.01
N ILE A 138 -9.10 8.22 9.58
CA ILE A 138 -8.73 7.13 8.65
C ILE A 138 -8.25 7.69 7.29
N ASP A 139 -8.81 8.81 6.87
CA ASP A 139 -8.37 9.55 5.68
C ASP A 139 -6.89 9.95 5.75
N LEU A 140 -6.45 10.48 6.90
CA LEU A 140 -5.05 10.86 7.11
C LEU A 140 -4.12 9.65 7.23
N ILE A 141 -4.61 8.53 7.78
CA ILE A 141 -3.86 7.27 7.82
C ILE A 141 -3.61 6.76 6.40
N ALA A 142 -4.68 6.65 5.60
CA ALA A 142 -4.61 6.18 4.22
C ALA A 142 -3.64 7.04 3.40
N ASN A 143 -3.76 8.38 3.50
CA ASN A 143 -2.87 9.29 2.77
C ASN A 143 -1.41 9.18 3.23
N SER A 144 -1.15 9.11 4.55
CA SER A 144 0.21 8.98 5.06
C SER A 144 0.88 7.68 4.60
N LEU A 145 0.13 6.56 4.59
CA LEU A 145 0.64 5.26 4.13
C LEU A 145 0.83 5.23 2.62
N TYR A 146 -0.09 5.83 1.85
CA TYR A 146 0.04 5.98 0.40
C TYR A 146 1.33 6.75 0.05
N ASP A 147 1.51 7.92 0.65
CA ASP A 147 2.64 8.81 0.38
C ASP A 147 3.97 8.12 0.73
N PHE A 148 4.03 7.43 1.87
CA PHE A 148 5.22 6.67 2.27
C PHE A 148 5.56 5.56 1.28
N VAL A 149 4.59 4.69 0.95
CA VAL A 149 4.84 3.56 0.06
C VAL A 149 5.22 4.04 -1.33
N TRP A 150 4.51 5.04 -1.85
CA TRP A 150 4.73 5.51 -3.21
C TRP A 150 6.01 6.33 -3.33
N ASN A 151 6.16 7.37 -2.50
CA ASN A 151 7.24 8.35 -2.65
C ASN A 151 8.51 7.92 -1.91
N ASP A 152 8.42 7.66 -0.60
CA ASP A 152 9.63 7.38 0.19
C ASP A 152 10.18 5.98 -0.11
N TYR A 153 9.31 4.97 -0.12
CA TYR A 153 9.71 3.59 -0.25
C TYR A 153 10.00 3.21 -1.70
N CYS A 154 9.01 3.31 -2.59
CA CYS A 154 9.15 2.81 -3.95
C CYS A 154 9.98 3.71 -4.86
N ASN A 155 9.76 5.04 -4.84
CA ASN A 155 10.45 5.93 -5.76
C ASN A 155 11.89 6.21 -5.33
N TRP A 156 12.19 6.17 -4.03
CA TRP A 156 13.50 6.49 -3.50
C TRP A 156 14.22 5.29 -2.91
N TYR A 157 13.73 4.74 -1.80
CA TYR A 157 14.50 3.72 -1.09
C TYR A 157 14.81 2.49 -1.95
N LEU A 158 13.81 1.91 -2.63
CA LEU A 158 14.04 0.75 -3.50
C LEU A 158 15.00 1.06 -4.64
N GLU A 159 14.95 2.26 -5.23
CA GLU A 159 15.87 2.66 -6.30
C GLU A 159 17.30 2.82 -5.77
N LEU A 160 17.48 3.44 -4.60
CA LEU A 160 18.77 3.59 -3.93
C LEU A 160 19.35 2.24 -3.48
N SER A 161 18.51 1.29 -3.06
CA SER A 161 18.97 -0.04 -2.67
C SER A 161 19.48 -0.88 -3.86
N LYS A 162 19.05 -0.59 -5.10
CA LYS A 162 19.45 -1.40 -6.28
C LYS A 162 20.94 -1.39 -6.54
N SER A 163 21.63 -0.27 -6.27
CA SER A 163 23.08 -0.19 -6.47
C SER A 163 23.81 -1.09 -5.47
N ILE A 164 23.40 -1.06 -4.20
CA ILE A 164 23.96 -1.88 -3.12
C ILE A 164 23.69 -3.37 -3.38
N LEU A 165 22.48 -3.72 -3.81
CA LEU A 165 22.10 -5.11 -4.07
C LEU A 165 22.83 -5.74 -5.29
N LYS A 166 23.23 -4.91 -6.26
CA LYS A 166 23.99 -5.33 -7.44
C LYS A 166 25.50 -5.33 -7.22
N ASP A 167 25.96 -4.83 -6.08
CA ASP A 167 27.38 -4.83 -5.76
C ASP A 167 27.83 -6.25 -5.40
N ASP A 168 28.85 -6.73 -6.10
CA ASP A 168 29.46 -8.05 -5.91
C ASP A 168 30.86 -7.93 -5.29
N ASP A 169 31.27 -6.72 -4.87
CA ASP A 169 32.50 -6.52 -4.11
C ASP A 169 32.40 -7.20 -2.74
N GLN A 170 33.37 -8.06 -2.46
CA GLN A 170 33.49 -8.78 -1.20
C GLN A 170 33.58 -7.83 0.00
N ALA A 171 34.13 -6.63 -0.19
CA ALA A 171 34.24 -5.62 0.85
C ALA A 171 32.88 -5.09 1.34
N ASN A 172 31.84 -5.15 0.49
CA ASN A 172 30.51 -4.58 0.77
C ASN A 172 29.45 -5.62 1.14
N LEU A 173 29.84 -6.90 1.29
CA LEU A 173 28.89 -7.97 1.63
C LEU A 173 28.11 -7.71 2.91
N GLU A 174 28.74 -7.14 3.93
CA GLU A 174 28.08 -6.83 5.19
C GLU A 174 27.00 -5.76 5.01
N GLN A 175 27.26 -4.74 4.18
CA GLN A 175 26.31 -3.69 3.87
C GLN A 175 25.16 -4.22 3.00
N LYS A 176 25.47 -5.03 1.98
CA LYS A 176 24.47 -5.72 1.15
C LYS A 176 23.51 -6.55 1.99
N HIS A 177 24.04 -7.36 2.91
CA HIS A 177 23.23 -8.14 3.82
C HIS A 177 22.41 -7.26 4.78
N ALA A 178 22.98 -6.16 5.29
CA ALA A 178 22.22 -5.20 6.10
C ALA A 178 21.05 -4.56 5.34
N THR A 179 21.25 -4.18 4.07
CA THR A 179 20.19 -3.66 3.20
C THR A 179 19.12 -4.72 2.92
N GLN A 180 19.48 -5.98 2.68
CA GLN A 180 18.52 -7.08 2.52
C GLN A 180 17.63 -7.27 3.75
N LEU A 181 18.24 -7.27 4.95
CA LEU A 181 17.50 -7.34 6.21
C LEU A 181 16.60 -6.11 6.39
N ASN A 182 17.08 -4.92 6.04
CA ASN A 182 16.31 -3.68 6.18
C ASN A 182 15.12 -3.60 5.22
N LEU A 183 15.28 -4.09 3.99
CA LEU A 183 14.20 -4.22 3.01
C LEU A 183 13.07 -5.10 3.55
N LEU A 184 13.40 -6.30 4.07
CA LEU A 184 12.43 -7.21 4.67
C LEU A 184 11.77 -6.61 5.91
N TYR A 185 12.56 -6.01 6.81
CA TYR A 185 12.05 -5.41 8.04
C TYR A 185 11.08 -4.26 7.77
N THR A 186 11.43 -3.40 6.80
CA THR A 186 10.58 -2.27 6.37
C THR A 186 9.31 -2.78 5.68
N LEU A 187 9.41 -3.80 4.83
CA LEU A 187 8.26 -4.40 4.16
C LEU A 187 7.27 -5.01 5.16
N ASP A 188 7.74 -5.83 6.09
CA ASP A 188 6.90 -6.45 7.14
C ASP A 188 6.08 -5.41 7.90
N ALA A 189 6.75 -4.37 8.38
CA ALA A 189 6.09 -3.28 9.10
C ALA A 189 5.11 -2.50 8.21
N THR A 190 5.47 -2.25 6.94
CA THR A 190 4.60 -1.57 5.97
C THR A 190 3.34 -2.37 5.71
N LEU A 191 3.45 -3.68 5.48
CA LEU A 191 2.31 -4.57 5.28
C LEU A 191 1.40 -4.58 6.50
N LYS A 192 1.95 -4.69 7.72
CA LYS A 192 1.18 -4.63 8.97
C LYS A 192 0.46 -3.29 9.14
N CYS A 193 1.10 -2.17 8.76
CA CYS A 193 0.47 -0.86 8.84
C CYS A 193 -0.72 -0.72 7.87
N LEU A 194 -0.60 -1.28 6.67
CA LEU A 194 -1.60 -1.24 5.62
C LEU A 194 -2.74 -2.24 5.81
N HIS A 195 -2.49 -3.34 6.52
CA HIS A 195 -3.40 -4.47 6.64
C HIS A 195 -4.83 -4.13 7.10
N PRO A 196 -5.06 -3.20 8.05
CA PRO A 196 -6.42 -2.79 8.41
C PRO A 196 -7.23 -2.20 7.24
N ILE A 197 -6.56 -1.66 6.21
CA ILE A 197 -7.19 -1.03 5.04
C ILE A 197 -7.24 -2.01 3.86
N ILE A 198 -6.14 -2.71 3.57
CA ILE A 198 -5.97 -3.61 2.41
C ILE A 198 -5.64 -5.06 2.81
N PRO A 199 -6.57 -5.77 3.46
CA PRO A 199 -6.25 -7.02 4.14
C PRO A 199 -5.87 -8.19 3.23
N PHE A 200 -6.33 -8.23 1.98
CA PHE A 200 -6.14 -9.42 1.13
C PHE A 200 -4.73 -9.45 0.54
N ILE A 201 -4.30 -8.35 -0.08
CA ILE A 201 -2.98 -8.22 -0.69
C ILE A 201 -1.89 -8.26 0.37
N THR A 202 -2.09 -7.59 1.51
CA THR A 202 -1.07 -7.57 2.58
C THR A 202 -0.90 -8.93 3.24
N GLU A 203 -1.98 -9.72 3.42
CA GLU A 203 -1.87 -11.10 3.90
C GLU A 203 -1.05 -11.94 2.92
N GLU A 204 -1.40 -11.94 1.63
CA GLU A 204 -0.71 -12.76 0.62
C GLU A 204 0.80 -12.43 0.52
N LEU A 205 1.13 -11.15 0.50
CA LEU A 205 2.52 -10.70 0.48
C LEU A 205 3.26 -11.05 1.76
N TRP A 206 2.60 -10.93 2.92
CA TRP A 206 3.21 -11.21 4.21
C TRP A 206 3.50 -12.71 4.40
N GLN A 207 2.59 -13.58 3.96
CA GLN A 207 2.81 -15.03 3.95
C GLN A 207 4.05 -15.43 3.13
N THR A 208 4.32 -14.69 2.05
CA THR A 208 5.47 -14.96 1.19
C THR A 208 6.81 -14.62 1.87
N ILE A 209 6.86 -13.57 2.69
CA ILE A 209 8.10 -13.18 3.40
C ILE A 209 8.26 -13.88 4.76
N ASN A 210 7.17 -14.33 5.40
CA ASN A 210 7.18 -15.02 6.69
C ASN A 210 7.42 -16.54 6.57
N THR A 211 8.53 -16.93 5.95
CA THR A 211 8.84 -18.36 5.67
C THR A 211 9.10 -19.21 6.93
N GLY A 212 9.30 -18.58 8.10
CA GLY A 212 9.69 -19.24 9.35
C GLY A 212 8.55 -19.68 10.26
N GLN A 213 7.34 -19.12 10.11
CA GLN A 213 6.20 -19.42 10.98
C GLN A 213 5.05 -19.99 10.15
N LYS A 214 5.07 -21.31 9.93
CA LYS A 214 3.98 -21.97 9.21
C LYS A 214 2.68 -21.80 10.00
N LYS A 215 1.73 -21.04 9.44
CA LYS A 215 0.30 -20.88 9.85
C LYS A 215 -0.05 -19.73 10.79
N SER A 216 0.78 -18.71 10.99
CA SER A 216 0.29 -17.42 11.52
C SER A 216 -0.30 -16.58 10.38
N SER A 217 -1.25 -15.71 10.70
CA SER A 217 -1.82 -14.72 9.77
C SER A 217 -1.37 -13.34 10.22
N ILE A 218 -1.14 -12.42 9.28
CA ILE A 218 -0.78 -11.03 9.63
C ILE A 218 -1.86 -10.36 10.50
N MET A 219 -3.12 -10.83 10.45
CA MET A 219 -4.22 -10.38 11.32
C MET A 219 -3.97 -10.55 12.82
N VAL A 220 -3.16 -11.55 13.21
CA VAL A 220 -2.88 -11.86 14.63
C VAL A 220 -1.51 -11.37 15.09
N GLU A 221 -0.77 -10.69 14.22
CA GLU A 221 0.53 -10.11 14.54
C GLU A 221 0.38 -8.79 15.30
N ASN A 222 1.42 -8.45 16.06
CA ASN A 222 1.47 -7.16 16.72
C ASN A 222 1.62 -6.04 15.69
N TYR A 223 0.88 -4.95 15.90
CA TYR A 223 1.06 -3.73 15.12
C TYR A 223 2.47 -3.14 15.37
N PRO A 224 3.17 -2.62 14.35
CA PRO A 224 4.51 -2.06 14.52
C PRO A 224 4.52 -0.89 15.50
N ASN A 225 5.56 -0.81 16.36
CA ASN A 225 5.74 0.33 17.24
C ASN A 225 6.74 1.31 16.62
N SER A 226 6.45 2.62 16.67
CA SER A 226 7.37 3.62 16.13
C SER A 226 8.78 3.57 16.77
N LYS A 227 8.90 3.12 18.04
CA LYS A 227 10.19 2.99 18.75
C LYS A 227 11.09 1.87 18.23
N ASP A 228 10.56 0.97 17.40
CA ASP A 228 11.32 -0.14 16.83
C ASP A 228 12.23 0.32 15.67
N PHE A 229 12.05 1.56 15.19
CA PHE A 229 12.77 2.11 14.04
C PHE A 229 13.81 3.15 14.46
N ILE A 230 14.92 3.19 13.72
CA ILE A 230 16.02 4.12 13.92
C ILE A 230 15.61 5.52 13.45
N VAL A 231 15.95 6.53 14.24
CA VAL A 231 15.80 7.94 13.87
C VAL A 231 17.15 8.62 14.03
N ASP A 232 17.74 9.03 12.92
CA ASP A 232 18.95 9.84 12.88
C ASP A 232 18.64 11.14 12.14
N LYS A 233 18.56 12.25 12.89
CA LYS A 233 18.12 13.53 12.35
C LYS A 233 19.08 14.10 11.30
N PRO A 234 20.42 14.12 11.53
CA PRO A 234 21.38 14.46 10.48
C PRO A 234 21.20 13.67 9.18
N VAL A 235 21.02 12.35 9.26
CA VAL A 235 20.82 11.51 8.06
C VAL A 235 19.51 11.85 7.36
N LEU A 236 18.42 12.06 8.12
CA LEU A 236 17.13 12.47 7.56
C LEU A 236 17.23 13.78 6.80
N ASP A 237 17.85 14.80 7.40
CA ASP A 237 17.96 16.13 6.79
C ASP A 237 18.85 16.10 5.54
N GLN A 238 19.95 15.35 5.57
CA GLN A 238 20.83 15.17 4.42
C GLN A 238 20.14 14.49 3.25
N MET A 239 19.43 13.38 3.51
CA MET A 239 18.75 12.60 2.48
C MET A 239 17.54 13.34 1.92
N ASP A 240 16.76 14.04 2.76
CA ASP A 240 15.64 14.86 2.30
C ASP A 240 16.11 16.01 1.41
N TRP A 241 17.25 16.63 1.72
CA TRP A 241 17.85 17.64 0.86
C TRP A 241 18.30 17.05 -0.49
N LEU A 242 18.97 15.90 -0.48
CA LEU A 242 19.41 15.22 -1.70
C LEU A 242 18.22 14.89 -2.62
N ILE A 243 17.15 14.34 -2.04
CA ILE A 243 15.92 13.98 -2.74
C ILE A 243 15.22 15.20 -3.33
N ALA A 244 15.20 16.33 -2.62
CA ALA A 244 14.60 17.57 -3.11
C ALA A 244 15.44 18.24 -4.20
N PHE A 245 16.76 17.97 -4.25
CA PHE A 245 17.67 18.54 -5.23
C PHE A 245 17.63 17.82 -6.59
N VAL A 246 17.46 16.49 -6.58
CA VAL A 246 17.41 15.63 -7.77
C VAL A 246 16.05 15.74 -8.47
#